data_AF-A0A9P7FIR5-F1
#
_entry.id   AF-A0A9P7FIR5-F1
#
_cell.length_a   1.000
_cell.length_b   1.000
_cell.length_c   1.000
_cell.angle_alpha   90.00
_cell.angle_beta   90.00
_cell.angle_gamma   90.00
#
_symmetry.space_group_name_H-M   'P 1'
#
loop_
_entity.id
_entity.type
_entity.pdbx_description
1 polymer ?
#
loop_
_entity_poly.entity_id
_entity_poly.type
_entity_poly.pdbx_seq_one_letter_code
_entity_poly.pdbx_strand_id
1 'polypeptide(L)'
;MLTEDHVPSELLTHPVVEAVVAKCWKYGMKAGSAQDHSLSLIGHFDALSTPRVLHFIDVLGRLIFMGSLIHYLLYPPHFHITLGQNEQGTREVILTFMSAASLARRWSIHTLPAMLVFPAFVMTLPSVPLPGNVSFSVLHIALLLQLVLLHLPNSPSLPSAIKPESTIPLSTLLSHGATRIVIPITLFFFPVLLLTAFLVSASLVDAPLLVLTNALEVAPMDSRFSFFILFITVIMLLLGGLGVALAMFPTLASSATSTSKWDRYSREIGLHARRSFVEALVQYEPYYFPVPFNLLQLVVRVPCIVFSWWGHPVIPYTDSVERVLWRVSVGLIGAVISGFWLWGLA
;
A
#
# COMPACT_ATOMS: atom_id res chain seq x y z
N MET A 1 19.72 -6.75 10.53
CA MET A 1 20.98 -6.01 10.64
C MET A 1 20.95 -4.67 9.88
N LEU A 2 20.95 -4.58 8.54
CA LEU A 2 20.99 -3.27 7.84
C LEU A 2 19.72 -2.41 7.92
N THR A 3 18.61 -2.99 8.37
CA THR A 3 17.30 -2.30 8.55
C THR A 3 17.10 -1.73 9.95
N GLU A 4 18.02 -2.00 10.88
CA GLU A 4 17.89 -1.55 12.27
C GLU A 4 18.28 -0.07 12.42
N ASP A 5 17.60 0.65 13.31
CA ASP A 5 17.84 2.08 13.55
C ASP A 5 19.26 2.41 14.03
N HIS A 6 19.97 1.40 14.55
CA HIS A 6 21.28 1.54 15.19
C HIS A 6 22.45 1.34 14.20
N VAL A 7 22.14 1.08 12.92
CA VAL A 7 23.18 0.93 11.89
C VAL A 7 23.84 2.28 11.63
N PRO A 8 25.19 2.37 11.68
CA PRO A 8 25.88 3.62 11.40
C PRO A 8 25.53 4.11 10.00
N SER A 9 25.12 5.37 9.88
CA SER A 9 24.69 6.00 8.63
C SER A 9 25.76 5.93 7.55
N GLU A 10 27.02 5.92 7.95
CA GLU A 10 28.20 5.75 7.10
C GLU A 10 28.19 4.44 6.31
N LEU A 11 27.73 3.34 6.94
CA LEU A 11 27.65 2.03 6.30
C LEU A 11 26.61 2.02 5.17
N LEU A 12 25.45 2.64 5.38
CA LEU A 12 24.40 2.75 4.36
C LEU A 12 24.82 3.65 3.19
N THR A 13 25.69 4.63 3.42
CA THR A 13 26.24 5.51 2.37
C THR A 13 27.48 4.94 1.67
N HIS A 14 28.03 3.83 2.15
CA HIS A 14 29.26 3.28 1.59
C HIS A 14 29.02 2.73 0.17
N PRO A 15 29.81 3.12 -0.85
CA PRO A 15 29.54 2.76 -2.24
C PRO A 15 29.54 1.26 -2.50
N VAL A 16 30.36 0.49 -1.75
CA VAL A 16 30.37 -0.98 -1.85
C VAL A 16 29.06 -1.58 -1.35
N VAL A 17 28.49 -1.05 -0.26
CA VAL A 17 27.22 -1.55 0.29
C VAL A 17 26.09 -1.22 -0.69
N GLU A 18 26.07 -0.01 -1.22
CA GLU A 18 25.10 0.40 -2.24
C GLU A 18 25.18 -0.50 -3.49
N ALA A 19 26.38 -0.77 -4.00
CA ALA A 19 26.58 -1.65 -5.15
C ALA A 19 26.12 -3.10 -4.86
N VAL A 20 26.38 -3.62 -3.66
CA VAL A 20 25.93 -4.97 -3.25
C VAL A 20 24.41 -5.03 -3.15
N VAL A 21 23.77 -4.04 -2.52
CA VAL A 21 22.30 -3.99 -2.40
C VAL A 21 21.65 -3.89 -3.78
N ALA A 22 22.17 -3.03 -4.67
CA ALA A 22 21.70 -2.92 -6.05
C ALA A 22 21.86 -4.23 -6.83
N LYS A 23 23.00 -4.93 -6.64
CA LYS A 23 23.24 -6.26 -7.22
C LYS A 23 22.24 -7.29 -6.69
N CYS A 24 21.99 -7.32 -5.38
CA CYS A 24 21.03 -8.23 -4.76
C CYS A 24 19.59 -7.95 -5.21
N TRP A 25 19.22 -6.69 -5.42
CA TRP A 25 17.91 -6.33 -5.97
C TRP A 25 17.72 -6.87 -7.39
N LYS A 26 18.75 -6.73 -8.24
CA LYS A 26 18.71 -7.15 -9.64
C LYS A 26 18.79 -8.66 -9.82
N TYR A 27 19.72 -9.32 -9.13
CA TYR A 27 20.07 -10.74 -9.36
C TYR A 27 19.70 -11.68 -8.20
N GLY A 28 19.14 -11.17 -7.11
CA GLY A 28 18.85 -11.94 -5.91
C GLY A 28 20.07 -12.17 -5.01
N MET A 29 19.81 -12.59 -3.77
CA MET A 29 20.84 -12.76 -2.73
C MET A 29 21.76 -13.98 -2.94
N LYS A 30 21.34 -14.95 -3.78
CA LYS A 30 22.05 -16.23 -3.97
C LYS A 30 23.07 -16.22 -5.12
N ALA A 31 23.22 -15.12 -5.86
CA ALA A 31 24.15 -15.03 -6.99
C ALA A 31 25.65 -15.04 -6.60
N GLY A 32 25.99 -15.28 -5.33
CA GLY A 32 27.35 -15.14 -4.79
C GLY A 32 28.02 -16.41 -4.23
N SER A 33 27.31 -17.51 -4.00
CA SER A 33 27.96 -18.74 -3.52
C SER A 33 28.44 -19.58 -4.70
N ALA A 34 29.62 -19.25 -5.21
CA ALA A 34 30.35 -20.03 -6.22
C ALA A 34 30.73 -21.46 -5.76
N GLN A 35 30.24 -21.93 -4.61
CA GLN A 35 30.59 -23.22 -4.01
C GLN A 35 29.50 -24.29 -4.09
N ASP A 36 28.25 -23.96 -4.45
CA ASP A 36 27.21 -24.97 -4.68
C ASP A 36 27.16 -25.34 -6.17
N HIS A 37 28.15 -26.12 -6.60
CA HIS A 37 28.28 -26.66 -7.96
C HIS A 37 27.22 -27.70 -8.36
N SER A 38 26.14 -27.88 -7.60
CA SER A 38 25.00 -28.64 -8.10
C SER A 38 24.23 -27.78 -9.10
N LEU A 39 24.52 -27.97 -10.39
CA LEU A 39 23.76 -27.49 -11.56
C LEU A 39 22.33 -28.07 -11.58
N SER A 40 21.57 -27.89 -10.51
CA SER A 40 20.18 -28.29 -10.47
C SER A 40 19.37 -27.28 -11.27
N LEU A 41 18.63 -27.76 -12.28
CA LEU A 41 17.67 -26.95 -13.05
C LEU A 41 16.71 -26.17 -12.15
N ILE A 42 16.43 -26.72 -10.97
CA ILE A 42 15.59 -26.11 -9.94
C ILE A 42 16.24 -24.83 -9.38
N GLY A 43 17.57 -24.81 -9.21
CA GLY A 43 18.29 -23.63 -8.74
C GLY A 43 18.28 -22.50 -9.77
N HIS A 44 18.39 -22.85 -11.05
CA HIS A 44 18.26 -21.88 -12.15
C HIS A 44 16.86 -21.29 -12.23
N PHE A 45 15.83 -22.12 -12.05
CA PHE A 45 14.43 -21.68 -11.99
C PHE A 45 14.19 -20.72 -10.82
N ASP A 46 14.66 -21.06 -9.61
CA ASP A 46 14.54 -20.20 -8.43
C ASP A 46 15.30 -18.86 -8.65
N ALA A 47 16.40 -18.85 -9.40
CA ALA A 47 17.18 -17.65 -9.72
C ALA A 47 16.45 -16.67 -10.66
N LEU A 48 15.47 -17.13 -11.46
CA LEU A 48 14.68 -16.24 -12.33
C LEU A 48 13.74 -15.33 -11.54
N SER A 49 13.40 -15.71 -10.30
CA SER A 49 12.47 -15.00 -9.43
C SER A 49 13.23 -14.07 -8.48
N THR A 50 13.86 -13.04 -9.05
CA THR A 50 14.62 -12.05 -8.28
C THR A 50 13.69 -11.15 -7.44
N PRO A 51 14.18 -10.49 -6.37
CA PRO A 51 13.40 -9.55 -5.56
C PRO A 51 12.66 -8.51 -6.39
N ARG A 52 13.30 -8.02 -7.46
CA ARG A 52 12.69 -7.10 -8.42
C ARG A 52 11.49 -7.69 -9.15
N VAL A 53 11.57 -8.95 -9.59
CA VAL A 53 10.46 -9.63 -10.27
C VAL A 53 9.31 -9.86 -9.29
N LEU A 54 9.60 -10.29 -8.06
CA LEU A 54 8.59 -10.50 -7.02
C LEU A 54 7.92 -9.18 -6.62
N HIS A 55 8.69 -8.11 -6.50
CA HIS A 55 8.16 -6.76 -6.29
C HIS A 55 7.24 -6.32 -7.43
N PHE A 56 7.65 -6.56 -8.69
CA PHE A 56 6.82 -6.25 -9.84
C PHE A 56 5.50 -7.04 -9.83
N ILE A 57 5.52 -8.32 -9.48
CA ILE A 57 4.29 -9.13 -9.32
C ILE A 57 3.38 -8.54 -8.23
N ASP A 58 3.94 -8.14 -7.09
CA ASP A 58 3.16 -7.54 -5.98
C ASP A 58 2.55 -6.18 -6.39
N VAL A 59 3.31 -5.35 -7.12
CA VAL A 59 2.81 -4.09 -7.71
C VAL A 59 1.71 -4.36 -8.74
N LEU A 60 1.90 -5.33 -9.63
CA LEU A 60 0.91 -5.71 -10.64
C LEU A 60 -0.39 -6.21 -9.97
N GLY A 61 -0.29 -7.05 -8.95
CA GLY A 61 -1.44 -7.51 -8.16
C GLY A 61 -2.21 -6.35 -7.54
N ARG A 62 -1.52 -5.31 -7.05
CA ARG A 62 -2.15 -4.08 -6.54
C ARG A 62 -2.81 -3.25 -7.61
N LEU A 63 -2.21 -3.14 -8.80
CA LEU A 63 -2.81 -2.44 -9.92
C LEU A 63 -4.06 -3.16 -10.42
N ILE A 64 -4.05 -4.50 -10.46
CA ILE A 64 -5.23 -5.30 -10.80
C ILE A 64 -6.35 -5.11 -9.76
N PHE A 65 -6.01 -5.16 -8.46
CA PHE A 65 -6.97 -4.90 -7.39
C PHE A 65 -7.58 -3.49 -7.50
N MET A 66 -6.73 -2.48 -7.70
CA MET A 66 -7.14 -1.09 -7.87
C MET A 66 -8.00 -0.91 -9.13
N GLY A 67 -7.62 -1.50 -10.26
CA GLY A 67 -8.39 -1.45 -11.51
C GLY A 67 -9.76 -2.11 -11.36
N SER A 68 -9.82 -3.25 -10.65
CA SER A 68 -11.08 -3.92 -10.33
C SER A 68 -11.97 -3.04 -9.44
N LEU A 69 -11.38 -2.35 -8.46
CA LEU A 69 -12.09 -1.43 -7.57
C LEU A 69 -12.61 -0.20 -8.31
N ILE A 70 -11.78 0.41 -9.17
CA ILE A 70 -12.19 1.54 -10.04
C ILE A 70 -13.35 1.10 -10.93
N HIS A 71 -13.23 -0.06 -11.58
CA HIS A 71 -14.29 -0.59 -12.43
C HIS A 71 -15.58 -0.87 -11.64
N TYR A 72 -15.48 -1.36 -10.40
CA TYR A 72 -16.63 -1.53 -9.51
C TYR A 72 -17.31 -0.20 -9.17
N LEU A 73 -16.52 0.83 -8.84
CA LEU A 73 -17.04 2.14 -8.45
C LEU A 73 -17.65 2.92 -9.63
N LEU A 74 -17.07 2.82 -10.83
CA LEU A 74 -17.58 3.48 -12.04
C LEU A 74 -18.82 2.79 -12.60
N TYR A 75 -18.89 1.47 -12.50
CA TYR A 75 -19.99 0.66 -13.03
C TYR A 75 -20.57 -0.21 -11.91
N PRO A 76 -21.28 0.39 -10.94
CA PRO A 76 -21.94 -0.37 -9.88
C PRO A 76 -22.97 -1.34 -10.50
N PRO A 77 -23.18 -2.51 -9.89
CA PRO A 77 -24.11 -3.51 -10.41
C PRO A 77 -25.51 -2.90 -10.55
N HIS A 78 -26.18 -3.17 -11.68
CA HIS A 78 -27.50 -2.63 -11.97
C HIS A 78 -28.55 -3.21 -11.03
N PHE A 79 -29.46 -2.36 -10.54
CA PHE A 79 -30.63 -2.77 -9.79
C PHE A 79 -31.60 -3.50 -10.72
N HIS A 80 -31.67 -4.82 -10.62
CA HIS A 80 -32.83 -5.55 -11.13
C HIS A 80 -33.90 -5.53 -10.05
N ILE A 81 -34.98 -4.76 -10.27
CA ILE A 81 -36.15 -4.66 -9.38
C ILE A 81 -36.90 -6.01 -9.28
N THR A 82 -36.52 -7.00 -10.09
CA THR A 82 -37.07 -8.35 -10.06
C THR A 82 -36.56 -9.13 -8.85
N LEU A 83 -37.50 -9.47 -7.98
CA LEU A 83 -37.35 -10.25 -6.75
C LEU A 83 -36.23 -11.32 -6.82
N GLY A 84 -35.21 -11.15 -5.98
CA GLY A 84 -34.64 -12.29 -5.24
C GLY A 84 -33.23 -12.76 -5.56
N GLN A 85 -32.54 -12.25 -6.58
CA GLN A 85 -31.17 -12.70 -6.89
C GLN A 85 -30.19 -11.52 -7.05
N ASN A 86 -29.80 -10.94 -5.91
CA ASN A 86 -28.56 -10.17 -5.85
C ASN A 86 -27.39 -11.16 -5.76
N GLU A 87 -27.11 -11.85 -6.86
CA GLU A 87 -25.96 -12.74 -6.92
C GLU A 87 -24.69 -11.88 -6.95
N GLN A 88 -23.73 -12.21 -6.08
CA GLN A 88 -22.40 -11.63 -6.15
C GLN A 88 -21.78 -11.98 -7.50
N GLY A 89 -21.51 -10.95 -8.30
CA GLY A 89 -20.79 -11.13 -9.54
C GLY A 89 -19.34 -11.56 -9.31
N THR A 90 -18.69 -11.99 -10.39
CA THR A 90 -17.28 -12.43 -10.36
C THR A 90 -16.35 -11.32 -9.85
N ARG A 91 -16.65 -10.05 -10.15
CA ARG A 91 -15.85 -8.89 -9.73
C ARG A 91 -15.88 -8.69 -8.22
N GLU A 92 -17.04 -8.84 -7.61
CA GLU A 92 -17.26 -8.70 -6.17
C GLU A 92 -16.54 -9.82 -5.42
N VAL A 93 -16.61 -11.05 -5.97
CA VAL A 93 -15.84 -12.19 -5.47
C VAL A 93 -14.34 -11.93 -5.57
N ILE A 94 -13.84 -11.43 -6.71
CA ILE A 94 -12.41 -11.08 -6.89
C ILE A 94 -11.98 -10.01 -5.88
N LEU A 95 -12.76 -8.94 -5.70
CA LEU A 95 -12.43 -7.86 -4.75
C LEU A 95 -12.42 -8.37 -3.31
N THR A 96 -13.40 -9.18 -2.93
CA THR A 96 -13.50 -9.77 -1.60
C THR A 96 -12.34 -10.74 -1.35
N PHE A 97 -12.01 -11.57 -2.34
CA PHE A 97 -10.90 -12.52 -2.26
C PHE A 97 -9.53 -11.82 -2.20
N MET A 98 -9.28 -10.82 -3.06
CA MET A 98 -8.03 -10.05 -3.08
C MET A 98 -7.84 -9.22 -1.81
N SER A 99 -8.93 -8.66 -1.26
CA SER A 99 -8.88 -7.94 0.01
C SER A 99 -8.64 -8.89 1.19
N ALA A 100 -9.32 -10.04 1.26
CA ALA A 100 -9.05 -11.08 2.25
C ALA A 100 -7.60 -11.59 2.18
N ALA A 101 -7.10 -11.85 0.98
CA ALA A 101 -5.71 -12.21 0.76
C ALA A 101 -4.76 -11.13 1.27
N SER A 102 -5.03 -9.86 0.96
CA SER A 102 -4.21 -8.74 1.45
C SER A 102 -4.20 -8.63 2.98
N LEU A 103 -5.29 -9.00 3.66
CA LEU A 103 -5.38 -9.04 5.13
C LEU A 103 -4.61 -10.19 5.78
N ALA A 104 -4.44 -11.30 5.06
CA ALA A 104 -3.64 -12.43 5.54
C ALA A 104 -2.12 -12.17 5.55
N ARG A 105 -1.66 -11.03 5.02
CA ARG A 105 -0.25 -10.63 5.03
C ARG A 105 0.13 -9.98 6.37
N ARG A 106 1.42 -9.90 6.67
CA ARG A 106 1.95 -9.10 7.78
C ARG A 106 1.38 -7.68 7.74
N TRP A 107 0.91 -7.21 8.88
CA TRP A 107 0.29 -5.88 9.02
C TRP A 107 1.21 -4.78 8.52
N SER A 108 0.68 -3.89 7.68
CA SER A 108 1.40 -2.79 7.06
C SER A 108 0.40 -1.67 6.74
N ILE A 109 0.86 -0.43 6.59
CA ILE A 109 0.00 0.68 6.12
C ILE A 109 -0.70 0.34 4.80
N HIS A 110 -0.06 -0.50 3.98
CA HIS A 110 -0.57 -0.97 2.70
C HIS A 110 -1.72 -1.99 2.79
N THR A 111 -2.06 -2.49 3.99
CA THR A 111 -3.24 -3.34 4.22
C THR A 111 -4.46 -2.52 4.61
N LEU A 112 -4.34 -1.20 4.85
CA LEU A 112 -5.46 -0.33 5.21
C LEU A 112 -6.59 -0.34 4.16
N PRO A 113 -6.32 -0.21 2.84
CA PRO A 113 -7.39 -0.28 1.84
C PRO A 113 -8.14 -1.62 1.88
N ALA A 114 -7.42 -2.72 2.07
CA ALA A 114 -8.03 -4.04 2.22
C ALA A 114 -8.87 -4.15 3.51
N MET A 115 -8.44 -3.53 4.62
CA MET A 115 -9.21 -3.43 5.86
C MET A 115 -10.48 -2.59 5.72
N LEU A 116 -10.57 -1.71 4.71
CA LEU A 116 -11.79 -0.96 4.42
C LEU A 116 -12.70 -1.74 3.46
N VAL A 117 -12.12 -2.31 2.39
CA VAL A 117 -12.86 -3.04 1.36
C VAL A 117 -13.48 -4.33 1.90
N PHE A 118 -12.71 -5.15 2.63
CA PHE A 118 -13.20 -6.46 3.06
C PHE A 118 -14.42 -6.36 4.00
N PRO A 119 -14.41 -5.55 5.09
CA PRO A 119 -15.61 -5.37 5.91
C PRO A 119 -16.77 -4.72 5.16
N ALA A 120 -16.52 -3.80 4.21
CA ALA A 120 -17.58 -3.20 3.42
C ALA A 120 -18.37 -4.24 2.62
N PHE A 121 -17.68 -5.23 2.04
CA PHE A 121 -18.32 -6.37 1.35
C PHE A 121 -18.94 -7.37 2.34
N VAL A 122 -18.24 -7.74 3.42
CA VAL A 122 -18.77 -8.71 4.40
C VAL A 122 -20.04 -8.20 5.09
N MET A 123 -20.09 -6.93 5.47
CA MET A 123 -21.25 -6.33 6.14
C MET A 123 -22.45 -6.14 5.22
N THR A 124 -22.27 -6.25 3.90
CA THR A 124 -23.36 -6.12 2.94
C THR A 124 -23.90 -7.48 2.47
N LEU A 125 -23.28 -8.61 2.88
CA LEU A 125 -23.77 -9.95 2.55
C LEU A 125 -25.22 -10.16 3.03
N PRO A 126 -26.10 -10.81 2.22
CA PRO A 126 -25.82 -11.42 0.91
C PRO A 126 -25.82 -10.44 -0.27
N SER A 127 -26.14 -9.17 -0.03
CA SER A 127 -26.11 -8.10 -1.04
C SER A 127 -24.68 -7.56 -1.29
N VAL A 128 -24.57 -6.53 -2.13
CA VAL A 128 -23.31 -5.88 -2.51
C VAL A 128 -23.33 -4.40 -2.12
N PRO A 129 -22.17 -3.76 -1.90
CA PRO A 129 -22.11 -2.32 -1.60
C PRO A 129 -22.65 -1.47 -2.76
N LEU A 130 -23.84 -0.89 -2.61
CA LEU A 130 -24.50 -0.10 -3.66
C LEU A 130 -24.37 1.41 -3.44
N PRO A 131 -24.44 2.23 -4.50
CA PRO A 131 -24.50 3.69 -4.37
C PRO A 131 -25.59 4.14 -3.40
N GLY A 132 -25.25 5.07 -2.51
CA GLY A 132 -26.11 5.53 -1.41
C GLY A 132 -25.84 4.84 -0.07
N ASN A 133 -25.19 3.67 -0.05
CA ASN A 133 -24.81 3.00 1.20
C ASN A 133 -23.46 3.48 1.72
N VAL A 134 -23.30 3.51 3.05
CA VAL A 134 -22.03 3.85 3.71
C VAL A 134 -20.89 2.96 3.21
N SER A 135 -21.14 1.66 3.02
CA SER A 135 -20.16 0.72 2.48
C SER A 135 -19.60 1.14 1.12
N PHE A 136 -20.42 1.71 0.25
CA PHE A 136 -19.98 2.20 -1.07
C PHE A 136 -19.11 3.46 -0.95
N SER A 137 -19.42 4.36 -0.01
CA SER A 137 -18.55 5.49 0.32
C SER A 137 -17.21 5.04 0.91
N VAL A 138 -17.20 3.99 1.74
CA VAL A 138 -15.97 3.39 2.28
C VAL A 138 -15.08 2.85 1.16
N LEU A 139 -15.66 2.26 0.10
CA LEU A 139 -14.89 1.81 -1.07
C LEU A 139 -14.20 2.97 -1.81
N HIS A 140 -14.82 4.16 -1.88
CA HIS A 140 -14.18 5.36 -2.44
C HIS A 140 -12.98 5.80 -1.60
N ILE A 141 -13.15 5.82 -0.26
CA ILE A 141 -12.05 6.14 0.66
C ILE A 141 -10.91 5.13 0.49
N ALA A 142 -11.23 3.84 0.36
CA ALA A 142 -10.24 2.79 0.12
C ALA A 142 -9.50 2.99 -1.20
N LEU A 143 -10.20 3.38 -2.28
CA LEU A 143 -9.57 3.70 -3.57
C LEU A 143 -8.63 4.90 -3.46
N LEU A 144 -9.08 5.99 -2.84
CA LEU A 144 -8.26 7.18 -2.62
C LEU A 144 -7.01 6.85 -1.81
N LEU A 145 -7.16 6.06 -0.74
CA LEU A 145 -6.06 5.61 0.08
C LEU A 145 -5.08 4.73 -0.73
N GLN A 146 -5.58 3.79 -1.52
CA GLN A 146 -4.74 2.96 -2.40
C GLN A 146 -3.93 3.81 -3.39
N LEU A 147 -4.53 4.83 -3.99
CA LEU A 147 -3.86 5.76 -4.89
C LEU A 147 -2.72 6.51 -4.19
N VAL A 148 -2.97 7.05 -2.99
CA VAL A 148 -1.94 7.74 -2.19
C VAL A 148 -0.81 6.78 -1.80
N LEU A 149 -1.16 5.60 -1.28
CA LEU A 149 -0.18 4.62 -0.80
C LEU A 149 0.72 4.07 -1.92
N LEU A 150 0.25 4.03 -3.17
CA LEU A 150 1.06 3.59 -4.33
C LEU A 150 2.30 4.48 -4.56
N HIS A 151 2.25 5.73 -4.12
CA HIS A 151 3.30 6.74 -4.30
C HIS A 151 4.26 6.86 -3.11
N LEU A 152 3.96 6.20 -1.98
CA LEU A 152 4.82 6.21 -0.80
C LEU A 152 6.08 5.35 -1.01
N PRO A 153 7.18 5.62 -0.28
CA PRO A 153 8.43 4.86 -0.42
C PRO A 153 8.32 3.40 0.06
N ASN A 154 7.34 3.09 0.91
CA ASN A 154 7.16 1.79 1.55
C ASN A 154 6.78 0.69 0.54
N SER A 155 7.40 -0.48 0.65
CA SER A 155 7.10 -1.58 -0.27
C SER A 155 5.78 -2.27 0.03
N PRO A 156 5.04 -2.67 -1.02
CA PRO A 156 5.32 -2.48 -2.46
C PRO A 156 4.96 -1.08 -2.99
N SER A 157 5.95 -0.41 -3.59
CA SER A 157 5.82 0.94 -4.14
C SER A 157 6.21 1.01 -5.61
N LEU A 158 5.54 1.88 -6.39
CA LEU A 158 5.87 2.11 -7.81
C LEU A 158 7.29 2.66 -8.04
N PRO A 159 7.80 3.62 -7.21
CA PRO A 159 9.18 4.12 -7.29
C PRO A 159 10.25 3.02 -7.38
N SER A 160 10.15 1.99 -6.52
CA SER A 160 11.14 0.92 -6.43
C SER A 160 11.25 0.05 -7.70
N ALA A 161 10.24 0.03 -8.57
CA ALA A 161 10.25 -0.79 -9.79
C ALA A 161 11.08 -0.19 -10.95
N ILE A 162 11.10 1.14 -11.07
CA ILE A 162 11.63 1.84 -12.25
C ILE A 162 13.11 2.15 -12.10
N LYS A 163 13.44 3.09 -11.20
CA LYS A 163 14.80 3.59 -10.92
C LYS A 163 14.88 3.99 -9.44
N PRO A 164 15.29 3.05 -8.55
CA PRO A 164 15.23 3.28 -7.11
C PRO A 164 16.05 4.49 -6.67
N GLU A 165 17.23 4.71 -7.27
CA GLU A 165 18.16 5.81 -6.94
C GLU A 165 17.56 7.21 -7.09
N SER A 166 16.60 7.41 -8.02
CA SER A 166 16.04 8.74 -8.31
C SER A 166 14.62 8.92 -7.77
N THR A 167 13.84 7.83 -7.72
CA THR A 167 12.41 7.91 -7.41
C THR A 167 12.12 7.70 -5.93
N ILE A 168 12.89 6.85 -5.23
CA ILE A 168 12.69 6.61 -3.80
C ILE A 168 12.96 7.89 -3.00
N PRO A 169 14.07 8.64 -3.21
CA PRO A 169 14.30 9.90 -2.51
C PRO A 169 13.17 10.92 -2.68
N LEU A 170 12.55 10.98 -3.86
CA LEU A 170 11.40 11.85 -4.13
C LEU A 170 10.16 11.38 -3.34
N SER A 171 9.85 10.08 -3.36
CA SER A 171 8.73 9.54 -2.58
C SER A 171 8.94 9.71 -1.08
N THR A 172 10.18 9.59 -0.60
CA THR A 172 10.54 9.86 0.79
C THR A 172 10.39 11.33 1.14
N LEU A 173 10.82 12.25 0.27
CA LEU A 173 10.58 13.69 0.44
C LEU A 173 9.08 14.00 0.55
N LEU A 174 8.26 13.41 -0.34
CA LEU A 174 6.80 13.59 -0.31
C LEU A 174 6.19 13.02 0.97
N SER A 175 6.58 11.83 1.39
CA SER A 175 6.13 11.20 2.64
C SER A 175 6.55 12.03 3.86
N HIS A 176 7.77 12.58 3.85
CA HIS A 176 8.26 13.43 4.93
C HIS A 176 7.50 14.76 4.98
N GLY A 177 7.28 15.40 3.83
CA GLY A 177 6.44 16.59 3.72
C GLY A 177 5.00 16.31 4.19
N ALA A 178 4.42 15.18 3.81
CA ALA A 178 3.08 14.79 4.27
C ALA A 178 3.04 14.62 5.80
N THR A 179 3.99 13.88 6.38
CA THR A 179 3.98 13.55 7.82
C THR A 179 4.41 14.71 8.72
N ARG A 180 5.32 15.58 8.27
CA ARG A 180 5.85 16.70 9.06
C ARG A 180 5.13 18.02 8.82
N ILE A 181 4.49 18.20 7.66
CA ILE A 181 3.85 19.46 7.29
C ILE A 181 2.35 19.29 7.16
N VAL A 182 1.90 18.42 6.24
CA VAL A 182 0.47 18.30 5.92
C VAL A 182 -0.31 17.79 7.13
N ILE A 183 0.09 16.67 7.73
CA ILE A 183 -0.63 16.07 8.86
C ILE A 183 -0.73 17.03 10.06
N PRO A 184 0.36 17.67 10.55
CA PRO A 184 0.26 18.59 11.68
C PRO A 184 -0.60 19.82 11.40
N ILE A 185 -0.48 20.42 10.20
CA ILE A 185 -1.30 21.58 9.82
C ILE A 185 -2.77 21.16 9.72
N THR A 186 -3.07 20.05 9.06
CA THR A 186 -4.44 19.53 8.98
C THR A 186 -4.99 19.22 10.36
N LEU A 187 -4.23 18.57 11.25
CA LEU A 187 -4.64 18.28 12.62
C LEU A 187 -4.87 19.54 13.45
N PHE A 188 -4.07 20.59 13.23
CA PHE A 188 -4.27 21.89 13.88
C PHE A 188 -5.61 22.53 13.46
N PHE A 189 -5.95 22.51 12.17
CA PHE A 189 -7.22 23.03 11.67
C PHE A 189 -8.41 22.07 11.85
N PHE A 190 -8.16 20.80 12.14
CA PHE A 190 -9.19 19.75 12.17
C PHE A 190 -10.36 20.03 13.13
N PRO A 191 -10.15 20.48 14.38
CA PRO A 191 -11.27 20.79 15.28
C PRO A 191 -12.17 21.91 14.75
N VAL A 192 -11.58 22.94 14.15
CA VAL A 192 -12.30 24.08 13.58
C VAL A 192 -13.03 23.67 12.31
N LEU A 193 -12.41 22.86 11.46
CA LEU A 193 -13.05 22.29 10.27
C LEU A 193 -14.24 21.41 10.65
N LEU A 194 -14.09 20.56 11.68
CA LEU A 194 -15.16 19.70 12.16
C LEU A 194 -16.33 20.52 12.71
N LEU A 195 -16.04 21.55 13.51
CA LEU A 195 -17.05 22.46 14.04
C LEU A 195 -17.78 23.21 12.93
N THR A 196 -17.05 23.78 11.97
CA THR A 196 -17.64 24.55 10.88
C THR A 196 -18.42 23.68 9.89
N ALA A 197 -17.92 22.49 9.57
CA ALA A 197 -18.65 21.50 8.78
C ALA A 197 -19.94 21.05 9.49
N PHE A 198 -19.89 20.83 10.81
CA PHE A 198 -21.06 20.52 11.63
C PHE A 198 -22.07 21.67 11.60
N LEU A 199 -21.65 22.91 11.81
CA LEU A 199 -22.54 24.08 11.77
C LEU A 199 -23.19 24.26 10.40
N VAL A 200 -22.42 24.08 9.31
CA VAL A 200 -22.95 24.15 7.94
C VAL A 200 -23.98 23.03 7.72
N SER A 201 -23.64 21.78 8.05
CA SER A 201 -24.54 20.63 7.90
C SER A 201 -25.83 20.77 8.73
N ALA A 202 -25.71 21.20 9.99
CA ALA A 202 -26.85 21.47 10.87
C ALA A 202 -27.73 22.59 10.33
N SER A 203 -27.14 23.60 9.69
CA SER A 203 -27.87 24.73 9.10
C SER A 203 -28.59 24.39 7.78
N LEU A 204 -28.09 23.37 7.05
CA LEU A 204 -28.66 22.88 5.79
C LEU A 204 -29.72 21.78 5.98
N VAL A 205 -29.87 21.26 7.20
CA VAL A 205 -30.80 20.15 7.52
C VAL A 205 -30.43 18.90 6.71
N ASP A 206 -29.14 18.60 6.57
CA ASP A 206 -28.70 17.38 5.90
C ASP A 206 -29.01 16.13 6.74
N ALA A 207 -29.33 15.04 6.05
CA ALA A 207 -29.98 13.82 6.54
C ALA A 207 -29.39 13.09 7.79
N PRO A 208 -28.09 13.11 8.13
CA PRO A 208 -27.60 12.29 9.26
C PRO A 208 -27.98 12.85 10.65
N LEU A 209 -28.25 14.16 10.76
CA LEU A 209 -28.64 14.79 12.04
C LEU A 209 -30.14 14.83 12.26
N LEU A 210 -30.94 14.64 11.20
CA LEU A 210 -32.41 14.68 11.25
C LEU A 210 -32.99 13.69 12.28
N VAL A 211 -32.33 12.56 12.49
CA VAL A 211 -32.70 11.54 13.50
C VAL A 211 -32.61 12.08 14.93
N LEU A 212 -31.71 13.02 15.21
CA LEU A 212 -31.53 13.63 16.53
C LEU A 212 -32.35 14.91 16.71
N THR A 213 -32.73 15.58 15.62
CA THR A 213 -33.22 16.96 15.62
C THR A 213 -34.63 17.13 15.04
N ASN A 214 -35.54 16.18 15.28
CA ASN A 214 -36.95 16.27 14.86
C ASN A 214 -37.73 17.48 15.45
N ALA A 215 -37.10 18.33 16.28
CA ALA A 215 -37.70 19.47 16.95
C ALA A 215 -37.03 20.82 16.65
N LEU A 216 -36.00 20.87 15.79
CA LEU A 216 -35.29 22.12 15.50
C LEU A 216 -35.87 22.81 14.27
N GLU A 217 -36.34 24.04 14.47
CA GLU A 217 -36.74 24.92 13.39
C GLU A 217 -35.57 25.19 12.45
N VAL A 218 -35.90 25.32 11.16
CA VAL A 218 -34.94 25.55 10.10
C VAL A 218 -34.20 26.88 10.36
N ALA A 219 -32.87 26.86 10.34
CA ALA A 219 -32.05 28.04 10.64
C ALA A 219 -32.36 29.22 9.68
N PRO A 220 -32.31 30.48 10.16
CA PRO A 220 -32.47 31.68 9.34
C PRO A 220 -31.44 31.73 8.20
N MET A 221 -31.83 32.31 7.06
CA MET A 221 -30.97 32.40 5.87
C MET A 221 -29.62 33.08 6.16
N ASP A 222 -29.64 34.13 6.97
CA ASP A 222 -28.43 34.88 7.35
C ASP A 222 -27.44 34.02 8.15
N SER A 223 -27.92 33.13 9.01
CA SER A 223 -27.08 32.21 9.77
C SER A 223 -26.44 31.16 8.86
N ARG A 224 -27.19 30.61 7.90
CA ARG A 224 -26.65 29.64 6.92
C ARG A 224 -25.53 30.26 6.10
N PHE A 225 -25.75 31.48 5.61
CA PHE A 225 -24.75 32.20 4.84
C PHE A 225 -23.50 32.50 5.67
N SER A 226 -23.67 32.92 6.92
CA SER A 226 -22.56 33.18 7.85
C SER A 226 -21.73 31.93 8.13
N PHE A 227 -22.37 30.78 8.39
CA PHE A 227 -21.66 29.51 8.61
C PHE A 227 -20.95 29.03 7.34
N PHE A 228 -21.55 29.21 6.17
CA PHE A 228 -20.91 28.88 4.89
C PHE A 228 -19.66 29.74 4.65
N ILE A 229 -19.74 31.07 4.85
CA ILE A 229 -18.56 31.96 4.76
C ILE A 229 -17.49 31.53 5.74
N LEU A 230 -17.86 31.20 6.98
CA LEU A 230 -16.91 30.73 7.99
C LEU A 230 -16.18 29.46 7.54
N PHE A 231 -16.93 28.48 7.03
CA PHE A 231 -16.37 27.24 6.49
C PHE A 231 -15.40 27.47 5.33
N ILE A 232 -15.79 28.29 4.34
CA ILE A 232 -14.92 28.67 3.22
C ILE A 232 -13.66 29.41 3.72
N THR A 233 -13.81 30.32 4.68
CA THR A 233 -12.69 31.07 5.26
C THR A 233 -11.67 30.13 5.92
N VAL A 234 -12.15 29.15 6.70
CA VAL A 234 -11.29 28.15 7.35
C VAL A 234 -10.58 27.27 6.31
N ILE A 235 -11.26 26.87 5.23
CA ILE A 235 -10.63 26.15 4.11
C ILE A 235 -9.54 27.00 3.45
N MET A 236 -9.81 28.27 3.18
CA MET A 236 -8.81 29.16 2.56
C MET A 236 -7.60 29.38 3.47
N LEU A 237 -7.80 29.49 4.79
CA LEU A 237 -6.71 29.54 5.77
C LEU A 237 -5.89 28.25 5.80
N LEU A 238 -6.54 27.08 5.76
CA LEU A 238 -5.87 25.79 5.66
C LEU A 238 -5.02 25.71 4.38
N LEU A 239 -5.61 26.03 3.22
CA LEU A 239 -4.92 25.98 1.93
C LEU A 239 -3.77 27.00 1.86
N GLY A 240 -3.97 28.20 2.39
CA GLY A 240 -2.92 29.21 2.50
C GLY A 240 -1.77 28.77 3.40
N GLY A 241 -2.09 28.21 4.58
CA GLY A 241 -1.09 27.67 5.51
C GLY A 241 -0.29 26.51 4.91
N LEU A 242 -0.97 25.58 4.23
CA LEU A 242 -0.32 24.50 3.47
C LEU A 242 0.55 25.05 2.35
N GLY A 243 0.06 26.03 1.57
CA GLY A 243 0.78 26.66 0.47
C GLY A 243 2.08 27.32 0.93
N VAL A 244 2.03 28.13 2.00
CA VAL A 244 3.21 28.77 2.58
C VAL A 244 4.20 27.73 3.10
N ALA A 245 3.73 26.72 3.84
CA ALA A 245 4.60 25.69 4.40
C ALA A 245 5.27 24.82 3.31
N LEU A 246 4.54 24.47 2.25
CA LEU A 246 5.08 23.73 1.11
C LEU A 246 6.06 24.56 0.28
N ALA A 247 5.83 25.88 0.13
CA ALA A 247 6.75 26.76 -0.58
C ALA A 247 8.09 26.93 0.17
N MET A 248 8.05 26.91 1.50
CA MET A 248 9.25 27.02 2.35
C MET A 248 10.01 25.69 2.53
N PHE A 249 9.39 24.56 2.19
CA PHE A 249 10.00 23.24 2.36
C PHE A 249 11.22 22.96 1.44
N PRO A 250 11.17 23.22 0.11
CA PRO A 250 12.30 22.92 -0.77
C PRO A 250 13.52 23.82 -0.53
N THR A 251 13.32 25.04 -0.02
CA THR A 251 14.43 25.96 0.31
C THR A 251 15.23 25.50 1.54
N LEU A 252 14.60 24.71 2.43
CA LEU A 252 15.27 24.07 3.56
C LEU A 252 15.98 22.76 3.17
N ALA A 253 15.56 22.13 2.07
CA ALA A 253 16.05 20.82 1.65
C ALA A 253 17.32 20.92 0.77
N SER A 254 17.40 21.87 -0.17
CA SER A 254 18.41 21.83 -1.26
C SER A 254 19.86 22.21 -0.90
N SER A 255 20.24 22.30 0.39
CA SER A 255 21.57 22.83 0.78
C SER A 255 22.75 21.86 0.64
N ALA A 256 22.57 20.67 0.05
CA ALA A 256 23.62 19.65 0.01
C ALA A 256 24.30 19.56 -1.37
N THR A 257 25.57 19.97 -1.42
CA THR A 257 26.53 19.70 -2.51
C THR A 257 26.94 18.22 -2.55
N SER A 258 25.97 17.30 -2.53
CA SER A 258 26.24 15.86 -2.58
C SER A 258 26.42 15.38 -4.02
N THR A 259 27.45 14.55 -4.23
CA THR A 259 27.70 13.87 -5.51
C THR A 259 26.78 12.65 -5.72
N SER A 260 26.11 12.14 -4.69
CA SER A 260 25.26 10.96 -4.77
C SER A 260 23.82 11.33 -5.17
N LYS A 261 23.23 10.58 -6.11
CA LYS A 261 21.84 10.79 -6.57
C LYS A 261 20.81 10.62 -5.46
N TRP A 262 21.09 9.77 -4.48
CA TRP A 262 20.21 9.50 -3.34
C TRP A 262 20.04 10.70 -2.42
N ASP A 263 21.07 11.56 -2.32
CA ASP A 263 21.10 12.69 -1.40
C ASP A 263 20.72 14.02 -2.09
N ARG A 264 20.05 13.94 -3.26
CA ARG A 264 19.64 15.10 -4.07
C ARG A 264 18.80 16.12 -3.30
N TYR A 265 17.96 15.64 -2.38
CA TYR A 265 17.03 16.49 -1.63
C TYR A 265 17.51 16.82 -0.22
N SER A 266 18.27 15.94 0.42
CA SER A 266 19.06 16.18 1.63
C SER A 266 19.75 14.87 2.01
N ARG A 267 20.79 14.92 2.85
CA ARG A 267 21.45 13.70 3.37
C ARG A 267 20.50 12.85 4.22
N GLU A 268 19.63 13.48 5.02
CA GLU A 268 18.67 12.77 5.87
C GLU A 268 17.62 12.01 5.03
N ILE A 269 17.09 12.65 3.99
CA ILE A 269 16.14 12.04 3.06
C ILE A 269 16.80 10.89 2.30
N GLY A 270 18.04 11.09 1.84
CA GLY A 270 18.79 10.04 1.16
C GLY A 270 19.10 8.83 2.04
N LEU A 271 19.41 9.05 3.33
CA LEU A 271 19.59 7.96 4.29
C LEU A 271 18.29 7.17 4.50
N HIS A 272 17.17 7.86 4.70
CA HIS A 272 15.88 7.21 4.88
C HIS A 272 15.43 6.46 3.62
N ALA A 273 15.66 7.04 2.43
CA ALA A 273 15.40 6.39 1.15
C ALA A 273 16.21 5.09 0.97
N ARG A 274 17.51 5.11 1.31
CA ARG A 274 18.36 3.91 1.28
C ARG A 274 17.86 2.85 2.26
N ARG A 275 17.45 3.24 3.47
CA ARG A 275 16.87 2.31 4.46
C ARG A 275 15.59 1.67 3.94
N SER A 276 14.64 2.45 3.42
CA SER A 276 13.41 1.91 2.84
C SER A 276 13.69 0.98 1.65
N PHE A 277 14.75 1.23 0.87
CA PHE A 277 15.17 0.34 -0.22
C PHE A 277 15.75 -0.98 0.29
N VAL A 278 16.55 -0.95 1.36
CA VAL A 278 17.06 -2.17 2.00
C VAL A 278 15.91 -2.96 2.65
N GLU A 279 14.97 -2.28 3.31
CA GLU A 279 13.75 -2.90 3.85
C GLU A 279 12.93 -3.57 2.75
N ALA A 280 12.79 -2.91 1.59
CA ALA A 280 12.16 -3.51 0.42
C ALA A 280 12.87 -4.80 0.00
N LEU A 281 14.21 -4.80 -0.09
CA LEU A 281 14.99 -5.98 -0.45
C LEU A 281 14.78 -7.13 0.55
N VAL A 282 14.80 -6.84 1.86
CA VAL A 282 14.58 -7.82 2.93
C VAL A 282 13.15 -8.37 2.91
N GLN A 283 12.16 -7.56 2.50
CA GLN A 283 10.78 -8.03 2.41
C GLN A 283 10.58 -9.13 1.36
N TYR A 284 11.37 -9.11 0.27
CA TYR A 284 11.33 -10.12 -0.79
C TYR A 284 12.39 -11.20 -0.54
N GLU A 285 12.30 -11.83 0.62
CA GLU A 285 13.07 -13.02 0.95
C GLU A 285 12.77 -14.19 -0.02
N PRO A 286 13.68 -15.18 -0.11
CA PRO A 286 13.44 -16.38 -0.90
C PRO A 286 12.11 -17.04 -0.52
N TYR A 287 11.30 -17.41 -1.51
CA TYR A 287 9.97 -18.01 -1.34
C TYR A 287 8.88 -17.08 -0.77
N TYR A 288 9.00 -15.77 -1.00
CA TYR A 288 7.94 -14.80 -0.70
C TYR A 288 6.68 -15.01 -1.56
N PHE A 289 5.50 -15.07 -0.92
CA PHE A 289 4.19 -15.20 -1.59
C PHE A 289 3.49 -13.83 -1.74
N PRO A 290 3.38 -13.26 -2.97
CA PRO A 290 2.61 -12.06 -3.22
C PRO A 290 1.10 -12.32 -3.15
N VAL A 291 0.31 -11.25 -3.00
CA VAL A 291 -1.15 -11.33 -3.07
C VAL A 291 -1.57 -11.70 -4.51
N PRO A 292 -2.51 -12.65 -4.71
CA PRO A 292 -3.31 -13.38 -3.72
C PRO A 292 -2.75 -14.75 -3.29
N PHE A 293 -1.58 -15.14 -3.78
CA PHE A 293 -0.99 -16.47 -3.53
C PHE A 293 -0.62 -16.72 -2.07
N ASN A 294 -0.52 -15.68 -1.26
CA ASN A 294 -0.31 -15.81 0.19
C ASN A 294 -1.43 -16.58 0.91
N LEU A 295 -2.64 -16.66 0.35
CA LEU A 295 -3.68 -17.54 0.89
C LEU A 295 -3.31 -19.03 0.75
N LEU A 296 -2.58 -19.41 -0.31
CA LEU A 296 -2.08 -20.78 -0.48
C LEU A 296 -1.09 -21.14 0.64
N GLN A 297 -0.25 -20.18 1.04
CA GLN A 297 0.65 -20.33 2.18
C GLN A 297 -0.13 -20.54 3.49
N LEU A 298 -1.26 -19.84 3.67
CA LEU A 298 -2.12 -19.99 4.83
C LEU A 298 -2.79 -21.37 4.89
N VAL A 299 -3.18 -21.93 3.74
CA VAL A 299 -3.71 -23.30 3.64
C VAL A 299 -2.69 -24.35 4.10
N VAL A 300 -1.39 -24.11 3.90
CA VAL A 300 -0.33 -25.00 4.42
C VAL A 300 -0.03 -24.72 5.89
N ARG A 301 0.09 -23.44 6.28
CA ARG A 301 0.53 -23.06 7.64
C ARG A 301 -0.53 -23.29 8.72
N VAL A 302 -1.82 -23.06 8.44
CA VAL A 302 -2.88 -23.20 9.46
C VAL A 302 -2.98 -24.64 9.97
N PRO A 303 -3.06 -25.70 9.13
CA PRO A 303 -3.03 -27.06 9.61
C PRO A 303 -1.77 -27.36 10.43
N CYS A 304 -0.62 -26.84 10.02
CA CYS A 304 0.64 -27.10 10.71
C CYS A 304 0.70 -26.43 12.09
N ILE A 305 0.14 -25.23 12.24
CA ILE A 305 -0.03 -24.57 13.54
C ILE A 305 -0.94 -25.44 14.42
N VAL A 306 -2.07 -25.92 13.89
CA VAL A 306 -3.01 -26.80 14.63
C VAL A 306 -2.33 -28.11 15.06
N PHE A 307 -1.58 -28.78 14.17
CA PHE A 307 -0.83 -29.99 14.49
C PHE A 307 0.30 -29.74 15.49
N SER A 308 0.97 -28.58 15.41
CA SER A 308 2.00 -28.19 16.38
C SER A 308 1.42 -27.96 17.78
N TRP A 309 0.21 -27.41 17.87
CA TRP A 309 -0.51 -27.29 19.14
C TRP A 309 -0.89 -28.64 19.74
N TRP A 310 -0.98 -29.70 18.92
CA TRP A 310 -1.13 -31.09 19.35
C TRP A 310 0.19 -31.82 19.64
N GLY A 311 1.33 -31.12 19.62
CA GLY A 311 2.63 -31.69 20.03
C GLY A 311 3.38 -32.46 18.94
N HIS A 312 2.94 -32.39 17.68
CA HIS A 312 3.66 -33.00 16.55
C HIS A 312 4.66 -32.03 15.91
N PRO A 313 5.95 -32.40 15.75
CA PRO A 313 6.93 -31.55 15.06
C PRO A 313 6.75 -31.62 13.53
N VAL A 314 6.13 -30.60 12.93
CA VAL A 314 5.80 -30.57 11.47
C VAL A 314 6.81 -29.78 10.63
N ILE A 315 7.76 -29.08 11.27
CA ILE A 315 8.63 -28.03 10.68
C ILE A 315 9.38 -28.45 9.40
N PRO A 316 10.01 -29.64 9.27
CA PRO A 316 10.77 -29.95 8.05
C PRO A 316 9.90 -30.25 6.82
N TYR A 317 8.67 -30.72 7.04
CA TYR A 317 7.74 -31.02 5.95
C TYR A 317 7.07 -29.76 5.40
N THR A 318 6.82 -28.77 6.26
CA THR A 318 6.19 -27.50 5.85
C THR A 318 7.04 -26.74 4.85
N ASP A 319 8.35 -26.67 5.08
CA ASP A 319 9.26 -25.91 4.23
C ASP A 319 9.36 -26.51 2.82
N SER A 320 9.36 -27.85 2.73
CA SER A 320 9.40 -28.54 1.44
C SER A 320 8.10 -28.32 0.65
N VAL A 321 6.95 -28.45 1.30
CA VAL A 321 5.63 -28.21 0.68
C VAL A 321 5.48 -26.76 0.25
N GLU A 322 5.88 -25.81 1.12
CA GLU A 322 5.84 -24.38 0.84
C GLU A 322 6.71 -24.03 -0.38
N ARG A 323 7.92 -24.57 -0.49
CA ARG A 323 8.79 -24.36 -1.67
C ARG A 323 8.19 -24.92 -2.95
N VAL A 324 7.64 -26.13 -2.92
CA VAL A 324 7.00 -26.73 -4.11
C VAL A 324 5.80 -25.91 -4.54
N LEU A 325 4.94 -25.54 -3.59
CA LEU A 325 3.76 -24.71 -3.84
C LEU A 325 4.15 -23.34 -4.41
N TRP A 326 5.19 -22.72 -3.85
CA TRP A 326 5.72 -21.46 -4.34
C TRP A 326 6.22 -21.57 -5.78
N ARG A 327 6.98 -22.62 -6.11
CA ARG A 327 7.52 -22.83 -7.47
C ARG A 327 6.41 -22.98 -8.50
N VAL A 328 5.37 -23.75 -8.18
CA VAL A 328 4.23 -24.01 -9.09
C VAL A 328 3.37 -22.75 -9.27
N SER A 329 3.19 -21.95 -8.23
CA SER A 329 2.35 -20.74 -8.27
C SER A 329 3.13 -19.49 -8.67
N VAL A 330 3.93 -18.96 -7.75
CA VAL A 330 4.66 -17.69 -7.89
C VAL A 330 5.86 -17.83 -8.81
N GLY A 331 6.63 -18.91 -8.66
CA GLY A 331 7.86 -19.13 -9.43
C GLY A 331 7.59 -19.23 -10.93
N LEU A 332 6.50 -19.88 -11.33
CA LEU A 332 6.12 -20.01 -12.75
C LEU A 332 5.78 -18.64 -13.37
N ILE A 333 5.01 -17.82 -12.64
CA ILE A 333 4.70 -16.45 -13.07
C ILE A 333 5.98 -15.60 -13.12
N GLY A 334 6.84 -15.72 -12.11
CA GLY A 334 8.14 -15.05 -12.06
C GLY A 334 9.03 -15.42 -13.24
N ALA A 335 9.11 -16.69 -13.61
CA ALA A 335 9.88 -17.16 -14.76
C ALA A 335 9.34 -16.60 -16.08
N VAL A 336 8.01 -16.57 -16.27
CA VAL A 336 7.38 -15.98 -17.47
C VAL A 336 7.69 -14.49 -17.58
N ILE A 337 7.55 -13.75 -16.48
CA ILE A 337 7.81 -12.30 -16.45
C ILE A 337 9.30 -12.01 -16.68
N SER A 338 10.19 -12.77 -16.03
CA SER A 338 11.64 -12.65 -16.18
C SER A 338 12.08 -12.93 -17.62
N GLY A 339 11.48 -13.94 -18.27
CA GLY A 339 11.70 -14.26 -19.68
C GLY A 339 11.24 -13.16 -20.63
N PHE A 340 10.03 -12.60 -20.42
CA PHE A 340 9.47 -11.57 -21.30
C PHE A 340 10.26 -10.26 -21.29
N TRP A 341 10.83 -9.88 -20.13
CA TRP A 341 11.63 -8.66 -20.00
C TRP A 341 13.14 -8.87 -20.14
N LEU A 342 13.60 -10.08 -20.50
CA LEU A 342 15.02 -10.45 -20.55
C LEU A 342 15.77 -10.08 -19.26
N TRP A 343 15.05 -10.06 -18.13
CA TRP A 343 15.51 -9.41 -16.90
C TRP A 343 16.71 -10.10 -16.27
N GLY A 344 16.99 -11.35 -16.63
CA GLY A 344 18.16 -12.13 -16.22
C GLY A 344 19.34 -12.12 -17.19
N LEU A 345 19.24 -11.49 -18.37
CA LEU A 345 20.26 -11.60 -19.44
C LEU A 345 21.02 -10.31 -19.76
N ALA A 346 20.64 -9.16 -19.18
CA ALA A 346 21.29 -7.86 -19.38
C ALA A 346 21.79 -7.27 -18.07
#